data_AF-A1Z7X7-F1
#
_entry.id   AF-A1Z7X7-F1
#
_cell.length_a   1.000
_cell.length_b   1.000
_cell.length_c   1.000
_cell.angle_alpha   90.00
_cell.angle_beta   90.00
_cell.angle_gamma   90.00
#
_symmetry.space_group_name_H-M   'P 1'
#
loop_
_entity.id
_entity.type
_entity.pdbx_description
1 polymer ?
#
loop_
_entity_poly.entity_id
_entity_poly.type
_entity_poly.pdbx_seq_one_letter_code
_entity_poly.pdbx_strand_id
1 'polypeptide(L)'
;MSKPIRFYYDLLSPIARGLWIGLKFSNSPVEYCPIALRKFEQLTDEYKKINRFQKVPAIVGGDFHLSETIAIIRYLADKGQFDEKLYPKTLENRARVDEFLEWQHLNIRLACSMYFRDAWLFPMNGIAPKPKPEQIQALIEGVENNLGLLERLWLENDFLVGKNLTMADILGSSEINQLRLCQYRVDEKKFPKVVKWLERVRVSANPYHDEGLTFIDRKSKQSTAAKL
;
A
#
# COMPACT_ATOMS: atom_id res chain seq x y z
N MET A 1 30.97 9.21 6.39
CA MET A 1 29.54 9.33 6.03
C MET A 1 28.76 8.35 6.90
N SER A 2 27.59 8.74 7.40
CA SER A 2 26.71 7.82 8.14
C SER A 2 26.26 6.69 7.20
N LYS A 3 26.12 5.46 7.73
CA LYS A 3 25.59 4.34 6.94
C LYS A 3 24.17 4.69 6.45
N PRO A 4 23.79 4.32 5.22
CA PRO A 4 22.45 4.57 4.72
C PRO A 4 21.42 3.88 5.60
N ILE A 5 20.21 4.46 5.67
CA ILE A 5 19.08 3.80 6.31
C ILE A 5 18.71 2.58 5.46
N ARG A 6 18.62 1.40 6.08
CA ARG A 6 18.13 0.19 5.42
C ARG A 6 16.62 0.15 5.45
N PHE A 7 15.98 -0.06 4.31
CA PHE A 7 14.53 -0.19 4.15
C PHE A 7 14.19 -1.63 3.77
N TYR A 8 13.51 -2.32 4.68
CA TYR A 8 13.08 -3.72 4.53
C TYR A 8 11.66 -3.81 4.01
N TYR A 9 11.46 -4.52 2.90
CA TYR A 9 10.16 -4.53 2.20
C TYR A 9 9.91 -5.80 1.39
N ASP A 10 8.63 -6.03 1.07
CA ASP A 10 8.20 -6.94 0.00
C ASP A 10 7.14 -6.22 -0.83
N LEU A 11 7.29 -6.20 -2.16
CA LEU A 11 6.31 -5.59 -3.06
C LEU A 11 4.96 -6.33 -3.09
N LEU A 12 4.86 -7.53 -2.52
CA LEU A 12 3.58 -8.20 -2.28
C LEU A 12 2.72 -7.45 -1.25
N SER A 13 3.34 -6.83 -0.25
CA SER A 13 2.63 -6.06 0.78
C SER A 13 2.22 -4.70 0.20
N PRO A 14 0.92 -4.35 0.20
CA PRO A 14 0.45 -3.09 -0.40
C PRO A 14 1.06 -1.86 0.27
N ILE A 15 1.18 -1.85 1.60
CA ILE A 15 1.74 -0.71 2.33
C ILE A 15 3.27 -0.60 2.14
N ALA A 16 3.97 -1.73 2.06
CA ALA A 16 5.41 -1.72 1.78
C ALA A 16 5.69 -1.29 0.34
N ARG A 17 4.86 -1.73 -0.62
CA ARG A 17 4.91 -1.30 -2.01
C ARG A 17 4.64 0.20 -2.14
N GLY A 18 3.61 0.71 -1.47
CA GLY A 18 3.32 2.15 -1.48
C GLY A 18 4.46 2.98 -0.90
N LEU A 19 5.05 2.56 0.22
CA LEU A 19 6.26 3.22 0.75
C LEU A 19 7.46 3.11 -0.20
N TRP A 20 7.66 1.96 -0.85
CA TRP A 20 8.71 1.78 -1.85
C TRP A 20 8.56 2.77 -3.02
N ILE A 21 7.33 2.95 -3.53
CA ILE A 21 7.02 3.94 -4.57
C ILE A 21 7.38 5.35 -4.09
N GLY A 22 6.94 5.73 -2.88
CA GLY A 22 7.24 7.05 -2.31
C GLY A 22 8.74 7.31 -2.11
N LEU A 23 9.49 6.29 -1.67
CA LEU A 23 10.95 6.38 -1.50
C LEU A 23 11.67 6.52 -2.84
N LYS A 24 11.24 5.77 -3.87
CA LYS A 24 11.78 5.88 -5.22
C LYS A 24 11.49 7.24 -5.85
N PHE A 25 10.25 7.71 -5.71
CA PHE A 25 9.85 9.04 -6.17
C PHE A 25 10.68 10.14 -5.49
N SER A 26 10.94 9.99 -4.19
CA SER A 26 11.74 10.94 -3.42
C SER A 26 13.24 10.87 -3.68
N ASN A 27 13.71 9.93 -4.51
CA ASN A 27 15.12 9.59 -4.65
C ASN A 27 15.82 9.45 -3.28
N SER A 28 15.13 8.80 -2.34
CA SER A 28 15.56 8.71 -0.94
C SER A 28 16.86 7.90 -0.83
N PRO A 29 17.87 8.34 -0.06
CA PRO A 29 19.17 7.68 0.06
C PRO A 29 19.12 6.46 1.01
N VAL A 30 18.17 5.56 0.78
CA VAL A 30 18.00 4.32 1.55
C VAL A 30 18.60 3.13 0.81
N GLU A 31 19.09 2.18 1.58
CA GLU A 31 19.46 0.86 1.08
C GLU A 31 18.21 -0.03 1.02
N TYR A 32 17.88 -0.54 -0.16
CA TYR A 32 16.71 -1.39 -0.38
C TYR A 32 17.02 -2.84 -0.02
N CYS A 33 16.35 -3.37 1.01
CA CYS A 33 16.56 -4.71 1.55
C CYS A 33 15.30 -5.59 1.35
N PRO A 34 15.19 -6.36 0.26
CA PRO A 34 14.03 -7.23 0.03
C PRO A 34 13.89 -8.32 1.12
N ILE A 35 12.65 -8.61 1.52
CA ILE A 35 12.29 -9.69 2.43
C ILE A 35 11.16 -10.49 1.79
N ALA A 36 11.37 -11.77 1.50
CA ALA A 36 10.38 -12.59 0.81
C ALA A 36 9.31 -13.11 1.78
N LEU A 37 8.14 -12.44 1.80
CA LEU A 37 6.98 -12.85 2.61
C LEU A 37 6.47 -14.24 2.25
N ARG A 38 6.58 -14.61 0.96
CA ARG A 38 6.19 -15.94 0.45
C ARG A 38 7.10 -17.07 0.95
N LYS A 39 8.29 -16.75 1.46
CA LYS A 39 9.23 -17.68 2.09
C LYS A 39 9.23 -17.57 3.61
N PHE A 40 8.33 -16.76 4.18
CA PHE A 40 8.27 -16.48 5.61
C PHE A 40 9.57 -15.91 6.19
N GLU A 41 10.38 -15.20 5.40
CA GLU A 41 11.64 -14.60 5.86
C GLU A 41 11.42 -13.61 7.02
N GLN A 42 10.25 -12.96 7.07
CA GLN A 42 9.85 -12.09 8.18
C GLN A 42 9.66 -12.82 9.52
N LEU A 43 9.52 -14.16 9.50
CA LEU A 43 9.35 -14.98 10.69
C LEU A 43 10.67 -15.52 11.25
N THR A 44 11.80 -15.27 10.58
CA THR A 44 13.13 -15.69 11.04
C THR A 44 13.58 -14.93 12.28
N ASP A 45 14.46 -15.55 13.07
CA ASP A 45 15.07 -14.87 14.23
C ASP A 45 15.93 -13.67 13.83
N GLU A 46 16.54 -13.71 12.64
CA GLU A 46 17.28 -12.58 12.08
C GLU A 46 16.35 -11.39 11.81
N TYR A 47 15.22 -11.63 11.15
CA TYR A 47 14.27 -10.55 10.88
C TYR A 47 13.55 -10.04 12.13
N LYS A 48 13.31 -10.91 13.12
CA LYS A 48 12.74 -10.50 14.41
C LYS A 48 13.60 -9.43 15.13
N LYS A 49 14.93 -9.47 14.93
CA LYS A 49 15.85 -8.42 15.43
C LYS A 49 15.69 -7.10 14.66
N ILE A 50 15.25 -7.15 13.40
CA ILE A 50 14.97 -5.95 12.58
C ILE A 50 13.64 -5.34 12.98
N ASN A 51 12.57 -6.13 12.98
CA ASN A 51 11.23 -5.70 13.36
C ASN A 51 10.61 -6.68 14.35
N ARG A 52 10.43 -6.24 15.60
CA ARG A 52 9.80 -7.02 16.68
C ARG A 52 8.39 -7.53 16.34
N PHE A 53 7.69 -6.88 15.39
CA PHE A 53 6.36 -7.28 14.96
C PHE A 53 6.36 -8.27 13.78
N GLN A 54 7.54 -8.64 13.25
CA GLN A 54 7.69 -9.63 12.17
C GLN A 54 6.85 -9.29 10.92
N LYS A 55 6.79 -7.99 10.58
CA LYS A 55 6.04 -7.42 9.45
C LYS A 55 6.94 -6.55 8.58
N VAL A 56 6.53 -6.33 7.33
CA VAL A 56 7.11 -5.32 6.45
C VAL A 56 6.11 -4.17 6.22
N PRO A 57 6.58 -2.93 6.01
CA PRO A 57 7.98 -2.51 5.97
C PRO A 57 8.59 -2.25 7.35
N ALA A 58 9.92 -2.13 7.38
CA ALA A 58 10.69 -1.62 8.52
C ALA A 58 11.92 -0.84 8.03
N ILE A 59 12.46 0.06 8.83
CA ILE A 59 13.74 0.72 8.57
C ILE A 59 14.74 0.51 9.72
N VAL A 60 16.03 0.54 9.38
CA VAL A 60 17.13 0.51 10.36
C VAL A 60 18.16 1.59 10.01
N GLY A 61 18.38 2.53 10.94
CA GLY A 61 19.39 3.58 10.83
C GLY A 61 20.34 3.56 12.03
N GLY A 62 21.51 2.95 11.88
CA GLY A 62 22.37 2.64 13.03
C GLY A 62 21.69 1.62 13.95
N ASP A 63 21.58 1.95 15.24
CA ASP A 63 20.88 1.15 16.25
C ASP A 63 19.38 1.49 16.37
N PHE A 64 18.89 2.43 15.55
CA PHE A 64 17.48 2.82 15.56
C PHE A 64 16.67 1.95 14.60
N HIS A 65 15.68 1.25 15.15
CA HIS A 65 14.76 0.38 14.42
C HIS A 65 13.36 0.98 14.44
N LEU A 66 12.73 1.11 13.28
CA LEU A 66 11.39 1.67 13.18
C LEU A 66 10.52 0.84 12.23
N SER A 67 9.31 0.57 12.69
CA SER A 67 8.22 -0.06 11.94
C SER A 67 7.05 0.92 11.84
N GLU A 68 5.94 0.48 11.24
CA GLU A 68 4.75 1.28 10.94
C GLU A 68 5.00 2.35 9.87
N THR A 69 4.26 2.22 8.76
CA THR A 69 4.58 2.98 7.54
C THR A 69 4.44 4.49 7.72
N ILE A 70 3.41 4.94 8.46
CA ILE A 70 3.18 6.37 8.72
C ILE A 70 4.30 6.95 9.58
N ALA A 71 4.74 6.21 10.61
CA ALA A 71 5.87 6.61 11.44
C ALA A 71 7.17 6.71 10.63
N ILE A 72 7.41 5.74 9.72
CA ILE A 72 8.56 5.75 8.81
C ILE A 72 8.53 6.99 7.90
N ILE A 73 7.39 7.32 7.30
CA ILE A 73 7.25 8.52 6.43
C ILE A 73 7.58 9.78 7.21
N ARG A 74 6.97 9.97 8.40
CA ARG A 74 7.24 11.12 9.28
C ARG A 74 8.72 11.24 9.62
N TYR A 75 9.33 10.13 10.05
CA TYR A 75 10.75 10.08 10.41
C TYR A 75 11.67 10.47 9.23
N LEU A 76 11.43 9.92 8.04
CA LEU A 76 12.25 10.21 6.87
C LEU A 76 12.05 11.64 6.36
N ALA A 77 10.82 12.17 6.45
CA ALA A 77 10.54 13.56 6.09
C ALA A 77 11.24 14.55 7.02
N ASP A 78 11.21 14.32 8.34
CA ASP A 78 11.87 15.18 9.31
C ASP A 78 13.41 15.05 9.25
N LYS A 79 13.92 13.92 8.77
CA LYS A 79 15.33 13.74 8.38
C LYS A 79 15.73 14.44 7.08
N GLY A 80 14.79 15.02 6.34
CA GLY A 80 15.04 15.60 5.02
C GLY A 80 15.39 14.56 3.96
N GLN A 81 14.96 13.31 4.13
CA GLN A 81 15.21 12.18 3.23
C GLN A 81 13.95 11.71 2.51
N PHE A 82 12.93 12.57 2.45
CA PHE A 82 11.64 12.30 1.82
C PHE A 82 11.14 13.57 1.11
N ASP A 83 10.51 13.42 -0.06
CA ASP A 83 10.07 14.55 -0.88
C ASP A 83 8.91 15.30 -0.21
N GLU A 84 9.07 16.62 -0.08
CA GLU A 84 8.06 17.52 0.51
C GLU A 84 6.78 17.61 -0.32
N LYS A 85 6.83 17.28 -1.62
CA LYS A 85 5.62 17.12 -2.44
C LYS A 85 4.77 15.96 -1.96
N LEU A 86 5.42 14.85 -1.58
CA LEU A 86 4.72 13.65 -1.13
C LEU A 86 4.29 13.73 0.33
N TYR A 87 5.05 14.44 1.17
CA TYR A 87 4.71 14.68 2.57
C TYR A 87 5.07 16.13 2.96
N PRO A 88 4.11 17.07 2.85
CA PRO A 88 4.35 18.50 3.06
C PRO A 88 4.86 18.84 4.47
N LYS A 89 5.57 19.98 4.56
CA LYS A 89 6.08 20.51 5.84
C LYS A 89 5.14 21.48 6.54
N THR A 90 4.29 22.19 5.81
CA THR A 90 3.35 23.13 6.45
C THR A 90 2.37 22.36 7.32
N LEU A 91 2.07 22.89 8.50
CA LEU A 91 1.28 22.20 9.52
C LEU A 91 -0.05 21.71 8.96
N GLU A 92 -0.77 22.57 8.25
CA GLU A 92 -2.10 22.29 7.72
C GLU A 92 -2.07 21.24 6.60
N ASN A 93 -1.11 21.31 5.68
CA ASN A 93 -1.02 20.33 4.59
C ASN A 93 -0.53 18.97 5.11
N ARG A 94 0.42 18.97 6.06
CA ARG A 94 0.89 17.76 6.72
C ARG A 94 -0.26 17.10 7.49
N ALA A 95 -1.01 17.88 8.27
CA ALA A 95 -2.17 17.39 9.01
C ALA A 95 -3.24 16.80 8.09
N ARG A 96 -3.47 17.38 6.91
CA ARG A 96 -4.41 16.83 5.92
C ARG A 96 -3.95 15.48 5.35
N VAL A 97 -2.65 15.32 5.09
CA VAL A 97 -2.08 14.02 4.69
C VAL A 97 -2.22 13.01 5.84
N ASP A 98 -1.86 13.40 7.06
CA ASP A 98 -1.99 12.54 8.23
C ASP A 98 -3.44 12.11 8.47
N GLU A 99 -4.42 13.02 8.30
CA GLU A 99 -5.85 12.70 8.43
C GLU A 99 -6.26 11.50 7.56
N PHE A 100 -5.88 11.52 6.27
CA PHE A 100 -6.15 10.39 5.38
C PHE A 100 -5.36 9.14 5.78
N LEU A 101 -4.07 9.29 6.12
CA LEU A 101 -3.21 8.16 6.46
C LEU A 101 -3.70 7.41 7.70
N GLU A 102 -4.18 8.13 8.71
CA GLU A 102 -4.79 7.52 9.90
C GLU A 102 -6.16 6.94 9.56
N TRP A 103 -7.00 7.66 8.80
CA TRP A 103 -8.33 7.17 8.41
C TRP A 103 -8.25 5.88 7.59
N GLN A 104 -7.37 5.81 6.59
CA GLN A 104 -7.34 4.69 5.65
C GLN A 104 -6.96 3.36 6.31
N HIS A 105 -6.28 3.37 7.47
CA HIS A 105 -5.86 2.17 8.20
C HIS A 105 -7.02 1.26 8.61
N LEU A 106 -8.10 1.84 9.15
CA LEU A 106 -9.27 1.09 9.61
C LEU A 106 -10.41 1.04 8.57
N ASN A 107 -10.22 1.72 7.45
CA ASN A 107 -11.21 1.82 6.38
C ASN A 107 -10.71 1.04 5.16
N ILE A 108 -10.19 1.73 4.13
CA ILE A 108 -9.74 1.13 2.88
C ILE A 108 -8.77 -0.03 3.09
N ARG A 109 -7.72 0.14 3.91
CA ARG A 109 -6.71 -0.90 4.16
C ARG A 109 -7.33 -2.13 4.80
N LEU A 110 -8.13 -1.97 5.84
CA LEU A 110 -8.73 -3.08 6.57
C LEU A 110 -9.66 -3.88 5.64
N ALA A 111 -10.58 -3.20 4.95
CA ALA A 111 -11.51 -3.84 4.03
C ALA A 111 -10.78 -4.57 2.88
N CYS A 112 -9.81 -3.90 2.24
CA CYS A 112 -9.04 -4.52 1.16
C CYS A 112 -8.20 -5.71 1.65
N SER A 113 -7.61 -5.60 2.84
CA SER A 113 -6.80 -6.65 3.44
C SER A 113 -7.63 -7.88 3.81
N MET A 114 -8.83 -7.69 4.36
CA MET A 114 -9.74 -8.80 4.67
C MET A 114 -10.13 -9.55 3.40
N TYR A 115 -10.54 -8.82 2.35
CA TYR A 115 -10.90 -9.45 1.09
C TYR A 115 -9.71 -10.19 0.47
N PHE A 116 -8.54 -9.54 0.39
CA PHE A 116 -7.32 -10.15 -0.12
C PHE A 116 -6.93 -11.42 0.66
N ARG A 117 -6.97 -11.36 1.99
CA ARG A 117 -6.54 -12.45 2.84
C ARG A 117 -7.47 -13.66 2.71
N ASP A 118 -8.77 -13.42 2.82
CA ASP A 118 -9.76 -14.49 2.96
C ASP A 118 -10.18 -15.06 1.59
N ALA A 119 -10.18 -14.24 0.54
CA ALA A 119 -10.52 -14.69 -0.82
C ALA A 119 -9.35 -15.23 -1.63
N TRP A 120 -8.11 -14.80 -1.32
CA TRP A 120 -6.95 -15.13 -2.13
C TRP A 120 -5.80 -15.76 -1.33
N LEU A 121 -5.27 -15.07 -0.31
CA LEU A 121 -4.02 -15.49 0.34
C LEU A 121 -4.16 -16.81 1.11
N PHE A 122 -5.18 -16.92 1.96
CA PHE A 122 -5.39 -18.12 2.77
C PHE A 122 -5.77 -19.35 1.93
N PRO A 123 -6.70 -19.25 0.95
CA PRO A 123 -6.97 -20.36 0.04
C PRO A 123 -5.76 -20.77 -0.79
N MET A 124 -4.99 -19.82 -1.33
CA MET A 124 -3.82 -20.14 -2.16
C MET A 124 -2.73 -20.89 -1.39
N ASN A 125 -2.59 -20.61 -0.10
CA ASN A 125 -1.60 -21.27 0.77
C ASN A 125 -2.16 -22.51 1.50
N GLY A 126 -3.40 -22.93 1.21
CA GLY A 126 -4.02 -24.08 1.88
C GLY A 126 -4.32 -23.87 3.37
N ILE A 127 -4.31 -22.62 3.84
CA ILE A 127 -4.59 -22.27 5.25
C ILE A 127 -6.10 -22.34 5.54
N ALA A 128 -6.92 -22.01 4.53
CA ALA A 128 -8.38 -22.03 4.61
C ALA A 128 -8.97 -22.56 3.30
N PRO A 129 -10.20 -23.13 3.30
CA PRO A 129 -10.88 -23.48 2.07
C PRO A 129 -11.22 -22.23 1.25
N LYS A 130 -11.52 -22.40 -0.04
CA LYS A 130 -12.10 -21.32 -0.84
C LYS A 130 -13.42 -20.85 -0.19
N PRO A 131 -13.61 -19.55 0.04
CA PRO A 131 -14.83 -19.04 0.65
C PRO A 131 -16.05 -19.28 -0.25
N LYS A 132 -17.21 -19.41 0.39
CA LYS A 132 -18.50 -19.54 -0.29
C LYS A 132 -18.88 -18.23 -1.00
N PRO A 133 -19.75 -18.27 -2.03
CA PRO A 133 -20.19 -17.07 -2.74
C PRO A 133 -20.71 -15.95 -1.82
N GLU A 134 -21.45 -16.28 -0.77
CA GLU A 134 -22.01 -15.29 0.17
C GLU A 134 -20.92 -14.60 1.01
N GLN A 135 -19.86 -15.34 1.37
CA GLN A 135 -18.71 -14.78 2.08
C GLN A 135 -17.89 -13.84 1.19
N ILE A 136 -17.71 -14.21 -0.09
CA ILE A 136 -17.09 -13.34 -1.09
C ILE A 136 -17.91 -12.06 -1.26
N GLN A 137 -19.24 -12.19 -1.36
CA GLN A 137 -20.12 -11.04 -1.52
C GLN A 137 -20.04 -10.07 -0.33
N ALA A 138 -20.05 -10.58 0.91
CA ALA A 138 -19.88 -9.75 2.10
C ALA A 138 -18.51 -9.02 2.15
N LEU A 139 -17.43 -9.68 1.71
CA LEU A 139 -16.11 -9.05 1.60
C LEU A 139 -16.08 -7.94 0.53
N ILE A 140 -16.73 -8.18 -0.62
CA ILE A 140 -16.88 -7.17 -1.68
C ILE A 140 -17.70 -6.00 -1.18
N GLU A 141 -18.81 -6.21 -0.47
CA GLU A 141 -19.62 -5.14 0.12
C GLU A 141 -18.82 -4.30 1.12
N GLY A 142 -17.98 -4.93 1.95
CA GLY A 142 -17.06 -4.22 2.83
C GLY A 142 -16.09 -3.30 2.07
N VAL A 143 -15.55 -3.78 0.94
CA VAL A 143 -14.71 -2.96 0.05
C VAL A 143 -15.53 -1.83 -0.59
N GLU A 144 -16.66 -2.14 -1.20
CA GLU A 144 -17.50 -1.18 -1.92
C GLU A 144 -18.05 -0.06 -1.01
N ASN A 145 -18.39 -0.38 0.24
CA ASN A 145 -18.78 0.63 1.24
C ASN A 145 -17.65 1.64 1.49
N ASN A 146 -16.41 1.17 1.60
CA ASN A 146 -15.24 2.03 1.81
C ASN A 146 -14.86 2.80 0.53
N LEU A 147 -14.98 2.19 -0.65
CA LEU A 147 -14.84 2.90 -1.92
C LEU A 147 -15.88 4.01 -2.06
N GLY A 148 -17.12 3.78 -1.59
CA GLY A 148 -18.15 4.80 -1.54
C GLY A 148 -17.82 5.96 -0.60
N LEU A 149 -17.16 5.70 0.53
CA LEU A 149 -16.64 6.76 1.41
C LEU A 149 -15.51 7.55 0.72
N LEU A 150 -14.59 6.85 0.04
CA LEU A 150 -13.50 7.49 -0.72
C LEU A 150 -14.04 8.40 -1.83
N GLU A 151 -14.96 7.88 -2.64
CA GLU A 151 -15.64 8.57 -3.74
C GLU A 151 -16.34 9.86 -3.29
N ARG A 152 -17.03 9.82 -2.15
CA ARG A 152 -17.87 10.93 -1.67
C ARG A 152 -17.13 11.94 -0.80
N LEU A 153 -16.16 11.50 0.02
CA LEU A 153 -15.58 12.34 1.07
C LEU A 153 -14.17 12.83 0.73
N TRP A 154 -13.41 12.06 -0.05
CA TRP A 154 -11.98 12.32 -0.24
C TRP A 154 -11.63 12.77 -1.65
N LEU A 155 -12.43 12.40 -2.65
CA LEU A 155 -12.15 12.68 -4.07
C LEU A 155 -12.91 13.90 -4.58
N GLU A 156 -12.89 14.99 -3.82
CA GLU A 156 -13.42 16.30 -4.21
C GLU A 156 -12.42 17.11 -5.06
N ASN A 157 -11.17 16.69 -5.13
CA ASN A 157 -10.10 17.27 -5.94
C ASN A 157 -9.44 16.22 -6.84
N ASP A 158 -8.36 16.59 -7.55
CA ASP A 158 -7.60 15.66 -8.39
C ASP A 158 -6.97 14.52 -7.57
N PHE A 159 -6.48 14.85 -6.37
CA PHE A 159 -5.87 13.95 -5.39
C PHE A 159 -6.57 14.09 -4.03
N LEU A 160 -6.27 13.17 -3.10
CA LEU A 160 -7.00 13.05 -1.83
C LEU A 160 -6.86 14.28 -0.93
N VAL A 161 -5.76 15.02 -1.05
CA VAL A 161 -5.44 16.16 -0.18
C VAL A 161 -5.24 17.46 -0.97
N GLY A 162 -5.82 17.53 -2.18
CA GLY A 162 -5.80 18.72 -3.03
C GLY A 162 -5.36 18.40 -4.46
N LYS A 163 -4.49 19.25 -5.00
CA LYS A 163 -4.11 19.21 -6.43
C LYS A 163 -2.84 18.40 -6.73
N ASN A 164 -2.12 17.99 -5.70
CA ASN A 164 -0.82 17.32 -5.84
C ASN A 164 -0.86 15.91 -5.27
N LEU A 165 -0.12 15.00 -5.92
CA LEU A 165 0.13 13.64 -5.43
C LEU A 165 0.83 13.68 -4.06
N THR A 166 0.30 12.92 -3.10
CA THR A 166 0.93 12.73 -1.79
C THR A 166 1.03 11.25 -1.39
N MET A 167 1.64 10.97 -0.23
CA MET A 167 1.62 9.63 0.34
C MET A 167 0.20 9.13 0.68
N ALA A 168 -0.77 10.02 0.88
CA ALA A 168 -2.17 9.61 0.99
C ALA A 168 -2.60 8.86 -0.28
N ASP A 169 -2.27 9.41 -1.45
CA ASP A 169 -2.64 8.85 -2.74
C ASP A 169 -1.92 7.54 -3.05
N ILE A 170 -0.61 7.52 -2.82
CA ILE A 170 0.24 6.35 -3.08
C ILE A 170 -0.18 5.17 -2.19
N LEU A 171 -0.41 5.40 -0.90
CA LEU A 171 -0.80 4.33 0.02
C LEU A 171 -2.24 3.87 -0.26
N GLY A 172 -3.20 4.80 -0.40
CA GLY A 172 -4.59 4.44 -0.68
C GLY A 172 -4.74 3.65 -1.98
N SER A 173 -4.07 4.09 -3.06
CA SER A 173 -4.12 3.38 -4.34
C SER A 173 -3.42 2.02 -4.28
N SER A 174 -2.37 1.88 -3.47
CA SER A 174 -1.66 0.59 -3.31
C SER A 174 -2.52 -0.47 -2.65
N GLU A 175 -3.37 -0.09 -1.69
CA GLU A 175 -4.34 -0.99 -1.04
C GLU A 175 -5.39 -1.47 -2.06
N ILE A 176 -5.98 -0.57 -2.84
CA ILE A 176 -7.01 -0.92 -3.82
C ILE A 176 -6.42 -1.77 -4.96
N ASN A 177 -5.21 -1.44 -5.43
CA ASN A 177 -4.53 -2.23 -6.46
C ASN A 177 -4.21 -3.67 -6.02
N GLN A 178 -4.11 -3.93 -4.71
CA GLN A 178 -3.93 -5.30 -4.19
C GLN A 178 -5.07 -6.23 -4.59
N LEU A 179 -6.30 -5.68 -4.69
CA LEU A 179 -7.50 -6.44 -5.01
C LEU A 179 -7.49 -7.04 -6.42
N ARG A 180 -6.57 -6.60 -7.29
CA ARG A 180 -6.37 -7.19 -8.62
C ARG A 180 -6.01 -8.67 -8.55
N LEU A 181 -5.31 -9.12 -7.50
CA LEU A 181 -5.03 -10.54 -7.24
C LEU A 181 -6.32 -11.34 -7.04
N CYS A 182 -7.35 -10.71 -6.45
CA CYS A 182 -8.66 -11.31 -6.20
C CYS A 182 -9.59 -11.24 -7.41
N GLN A 183 -9.09 -10.83 -8.58
CA GLN A 183 -9.90 -10.57 -9.79
C GLN A 183 -10.97 -9.48 -9.60
N TYR A 184 -10.87 -8.66 -8.54
CA TYR A 184 -11.73 -7.51 -8.37
C TYR A 184 -11.23 -6.34 -9.21
N ARG A 185 -12.19 -5.60 -9.77
CA ARG A 185 -11.98 -4.32 -10.48
C ARG A 185 -13.01 -3.35 -9.94
N VAL A 186 -12.57 -2.12 -9.69
CA VAL A 186 -13.48 -1.05 -9.27
C VAL A 186 -14.47 -0.80 -10.40
N ASP A 187 -15.77 -0.85 -10.10
CA ASP A 187 -16.83 -0.57 -11.07
C ASP A 187 -16.90 0.94 -11.32
N GLU A 188 -16.51 1.38 -12.51
CA GLU A 188 -16.54 2.79 -12.92
C GLU A 188 -17.94 3.40 -12.87
N LYS A 189 -18.99 2.59 -13.05
CA LYS A 189 -20.37 3.09 -12.94
C LYS A 189 -20.74 3.43 -11.50
N LYS A 190 -20.17 2.73 -10.52
CA LYS A 190 -20.39 2.97 -9.09
C LYS A 190 -19.43 4.00 -8.51
N PHE A 191 -18.16 3.97 -8.92
CA PHE A 191 -17.08 4.77 -8.33
C PHE A 191 -16.24 5.50 -9.41
N PRO A 192 -16.84 6.41 -10.19
CA PRO A 192 -16.16 7.06 -11.30
C PRO A 192 -14.98 7.94 -10.85
N LYS A 193 -15.05 8.62 -9.70
CA LYS A 193 -13.94 9.43 -9.18
C LYS A 193 -12.79 8.52 -8.73
N VAL A 194 -13.08 7.38 -8.09
CA VAL A 194 -12.04 6.42 -7.68
C VAL A 194 -11.30 5.89 -8.90
N VAL A 195 -11.99 5.46 -9.96
CA VAL A 195 -11.33 4.96 -11.18
C VAL A 195 -10.42 6.03 -11.81
N LYS A 196 -10.92 7.26 -11.94
CA LYS A 196 -10.11 8.39 -12.47
C LYS A 196 -8.93 8.74 -11.58
N TRP A 197 -9.11 8.72 -10.26
CA TRP A 197 -8.05 8.98 -9.31
C TRP A 197 -6.98 7.89 -9.35
N LEU A 198 -7.35 6.61 -9.41
CA LEU A 198 -6.38 5.51 -9.56
C LEU A 198 -5.50 5.71 -10.81
N GLU A 199 -6.10 6.13 -11.93
CA GLU A 199 -5.34 6.44 -13.15
C GLU A 199 -4.44 7.67 -12.98
N ARG A 200 -4.92 8.75 -12.36
CA ARG A 200 -4.08 9.92 -12.05
C ARG A 200 -2.90 9.54 -11.17
N VAL A 201 -3.10 8.73 -10.14
CA VAL A 201 -2.01 8.25 -9.27
C VAL A 201 -1.00 7.42 -10.04
N ARG A 202 -1.45 6.49 -10.90
CA ARG A 202 -0.57 5.70 -11.77
C ARG A 202 0.28 6.60 -12.65
N VAL A 203 -0.33 7.54 -13.37
CA VAL A 203 0.37 8.47 -14.27
C VAL A 203 1.37 9.33 -13.50
N SER A 204 0.97 9.89 -12.36
CA SER A 204 1.82 10.79 -11.57
C SER A 204 2.96 10.10 -10.82
N ALA A 205 2.81 8.83 -10.45
CA ALA A 205 3.82 8.06 -9.72
C ALA A 205 4.68 7.15 -10.62
N ASN A 206 4.47 7.17 -11.94
CA ASN A 206 5.26 6.38 -12.87
C ASN A 206 6.69 6.92 -13.05
N PRO A 207 7.69 6.04 -13.30
CA PRO A 207 7.56 4.61 -13.61
C PRO A 207 7.39 3.70 -12.39
N TYR A 208 7.57 4.22 -11.18
CA TYR A 208 7.65 3.42 -9.97
C TYR A 208 6.34 2.74 -9.59
N HIS A 209 5.19 3.33 -9.94
CA HIS A 209 3.88 2.67 -9.76
C HIS A 209 3.82 1.33 -10.49
N ASP A 210 4.15 1.32 -11.79
CA ASP A 210 4.13 0.13 -12.63
C ASP A 210 5.20 -0.90 -12.21
N GLU A 211 6.40 -0.43 -11.87
CA GLU A 211 7.46 -1.29 -11.34
C GLU A 211 7.02 -1.99 -10.05
N GLY A 212 6.44 -1.23 -9.12
CA GLY A 212 5.94 -1.75 -7.85
C GLY A 212 4.83 -2.79 -8.03
N LEU A 213 3.99 -2.64 -9.05
CA LEU A 213 2.86 -3.54 -9.33
C LEU A 213 3.19 -4.73 -10.23
N THR A 214 4.40 -4.83 -10.79
CA THR A 214 4.78 -5.87 -11.75
C THR A 214 4.42 -7.29 -11.28
N PHE A 215 4.64 -7.60 -9.99
CA PHE A 215 4.27 -8.91 -9.43
C PHE A 215 2.75 -9.13 -9.39
N ILE A 216 1.99 -8.11 -8.96
CA ILE A 216 0.52 -8.14 -8.84
C ILE A 216 -0.11 -8.33 -10.23
N ASP A 217 0.41 -7.62 -11.23
CA ASP A 217 -0.04 -7.66 -12.61
C ASP A 217 0.20 -9.01 -13.24
N ARG A 218 1.40 -9.57 -13.06
CA ARG A 218 1.75 -10.90 -13.56
C ARG A 218 0.86 -11.97 -12.93
N LYS A 219 0.65 -11.93 -11.61
CA LYS A 219 -0.12 -12.95 -10.90
C LYS A 219 -1.63 -12.86 -11.18
N SER A 220 -2.17 -11.65 -11.26
CA SER A 220 -3.59 -11.49 -11.59
C SER A 220 -3.93 -12.03 -12.98
N LYS A 221 -3.06 -11.85 -13.98
CA LYS A 221 -3.23 -12.43 -15.33
C LYS A 221 -3.18 -13.96 -15.34
N GLN A 222 -2.27 -14.57 -14.57
CA GLN A 222 -2.16 -16.03 -14.45
C GLN A 222 -3.43 -16.68 -13.88
N SER A 223 -4.04 -16.07 -12.86
CA SER A 223 -5.28 -16.60 -12.28
C SER A 223 -6.50 -16.52 -13.21
N THR A 224 -6.50 -15.59 -14.18
CA THR A 224 -7.55 -15.52 -15.21
C THR A 224 -7.39 -16.66 -16.22
N ALA A 225 -6.15 -16.93 -16.67
CA ALA A 225 -5.87 -17.99 -17.63
C ALA A 225 -6.19 -19.40 -17.11
N ALA A 226 -6.05 -19.66 -15.81
CA ALA A 226 -6.37 -20.95 -15.21
C ALA A 226 -7.90 -21.26 -15.10
N LYS A 227 -8.76 -20.31 -15.50
CA LYS A 227 -10.22 -20.49 -15.54
C LYS A 227 -10.77 -20.76 -16.96
N LEU A 228 -9.92 -20.76 -17.99
CA LEU A 228 -10.23 -21.11 -19.39
C LEU A 228 -9.70 -22.52 -19.68
#